data_AF-A0A7K3LTS6-F1
#
_entry.id   AF-A0A7K3LTS6-F1
#
_cell.length_a   1.000
_cell.length_b   1.000
_cell.length_c   1.000
_cell.angle_alpha   90.00
_cell.angle_beta   90.00
_cell.angle_gamma   90.00
#
_symmetry.space_group_name_H-M   'P 1'
#
loop_
_entity.id
_entity.type
_entity.pdbx_description
1 polymer ?
#
loop_
_entity_poly.entity_id
_entity_poly.type
_entity_poly.pdbx_seq_one_letter_code
_entity_poly.pdbx_strand_id
1 'polypeptide(L)' 'MPIDAEPSGLGNVSRYDAADGPRLVVLTHNKAAAMRAAGQPLYLSHFATCPHAAAWRKDK' A
#
# COMPACT_ATOMS: atom_id res chain seq x y z
N MET A 1 -5.13 2.61 -7.26
CA MET A 1 -4.14 3.41 -6.49
C MET A 1 -2.76 2.89 -6.85
N PRO A 2 -1.81 3.76 -7.24
CA PRO A 2 -0.44 3.34 -7.51
C PRO A 2 0.29 2.97 -6.22
N ILE A 3 1.04 1.87 -6.25
CA ILE A 3 1.94 1.42 -5.20
C ILE A 3 3.35 1.31 -5.77
N ASP A 4 4.35 1.42 -4.91
CA ASP A 4 5.72 1.14 -5.29
C ASP A 4 5.88 -0.36 -5.61
N ALA A 5 6.75 -0.68 -6.57
CA ALA A 5 6.93 -2.04 -7.06
C ALA A 5 7.54 -2.97 -6.01
N GLU A 6 8.42 -2.43 -5.16
CA GLU A 6 9.09 -3.18 -4.11
C GLU A 6 8.32 -3.10 -2.78
N PRO A 7 8.19 -4.22 -2.05
CA PRO A 7 7.63 -4.19 -0.71
C PRO A 7 8.55 -3.41 0.23
N SER A 8 7.95 -2.75 1.21
CA SER A 8 8.64 -1.90 2.18
C SER A 8 8.26 -2.31 3.61
N GLY A 9 9.24 -2.33 4.51
CA GLY A 9 9.00 -2.51 5.95
C GLY A 9 8.12 -1.40 6.55
N LEU A 10 8.03 -0.24 5.88
CA LEU A 10 7.17 0.88 6.26
C LEU A 10 5.85 0.90 5.49
N GLY A 11 5.65 -0.01 4.53
CA GLY A 11 4.45 -0.10 3.71
C GLY A 11 3.21 -0.49 4.53
N ASN A 12 2.04 0.00 4.11
CA ASN A 12 0.75 -0.32 4.73
C ASN A 12 -0.31 -0.76 3.70
N VAL A 13 0.09 -1.04 2.46
CA VAL A 13 -0.80 -1.53 1.42
C VAL A 13 -0.56 -3.02 1.24
N SER A 14 -1.62 -3.82 1.37
CA SER A 14 -1.57 -5.23 1.01
C SER A 14 -2.09 -5.41 -0.41
N ARG A 15 -1.41 -6.25 -1.18
CA ARG A 15 -1.86 -6.72 -2.49
C ARG A 15 -2.27 -8.18 -2.36
N TYR A 16 -3.43 -8.53 -2.88
CA TYR A 16 -3.90 -9.90 -2.96
C TYR A 16 -4.57 -10.14 -4.32
N ASP A 17 -4.44 -11.34 -4.85
CA ASP A 17 -5.05 -11.71 -6.12
C ASP A 17 -6.48 -12.20 -5.85
N ALA A 18 -7.48 -11.48 -6.36
CA ALA A 18 -8.88 -11.90 -6.35
C ALA A 18 -9.24 -12.56 -7.68
N ALA A 19 -10.39 -13.24 -7.73
CA ALA A 19 -10.86 -13.96 -8.93
C ALA A 19 -11.02 -13.06 -10.17
N ASP A 20 -11.27 -11.76 -9.95
CA ASP A 20 -11.44 -10.73 -10.99
C ASP A 20 -10.18 -9.88 -11.23
N GLY A 21 -9.07 -10.19 -10.55
CA GLY A 21 -7.79 -9.51 -10.69
C GLY A 21 -7.17 -9.07 -9.36
N PRO A 22 -5.97 -8.46 -9.40
CA PRO A 22 -5.28 -8.02 -8.21
C PRO A 22 -6.02 -6.86 -7.54
N ARG A 23 -6.19 -6.97 -6.23
CA ARG A 23 -6.78 -5.93 -5.38
C ARG A 23 -5.75 -5.38 -4.41
N LEU A 24 -5.93 -4.11 -4.08
CA LEU A 24 -5.10 -3.38 -3.14
C LEU A 24 -5.97 -2.89 -1.99
N VAL A 25 -5.49 -3.09 -0.76
CA VAL A 25 -6.15 -2.58 0.44
C VAL A 25 -5.17 -1.81 1.30
N VAL A 26 -5.56 -0.60 1.70
CA VAL A 26 -4.82 0.18 2.70
C VAL A 26 -5.20 -0.36 4.08
N LEU A 27 -4.20 -0.78 4.84
CA LEU A 27 -4.36 -1.31 6.18
C LEU A 27 -4.22 -0.21 7.23
N THR A 28 -4.99 -0.34 8.30
CA THR A 28 -4.74 0.42 9.53
C THR A 28 -3.42 -0.02 10.17
N HIS A 29 -2.87 0.82 11.05
CA HIS A 29 -1.58 0.56 11.70
C HIS A 29 -1.49 -0.84 12.34
N ASN A 30 -2.50 -1.21 13.14
CA ASN A 30 -2.52 -2.51 13.83
C ASN A 30 -2.59 -3.69 12.85
N LYS A 31 -3.38 -3.57 11.77
CA LYS A 31 -3.48 -4.62 10.74
C LYS A 31 -2.18 -4.75 9.94
N ALA A 32 -1.54 -3.62 9.61
CA ALA A 32 -0.25 -3.62 8.95
C ALA A 32 0.82 -4.29 9.83
N ALA A 33 0.86 -3.97 11.13
CA ALA A 33 1.76 -4.63 12.08
C ALA A 33 1.54 -6.14 12.15
N ALA A 34 0.28 -6.59 12.24
CA ALA A 34 -0.05 -8.02 12.25
C ALA A 34 0.37 -8.72 10.93
N MET A 35 0.14 -8.10 9.78
CA MET A 35 0.54 -8.65 8.49
C MET A 35 2.07 -8.75 8.35
N ARG A 36 2.82 -7.73 8.80
CA ARG A 36 4.29 -7.78 8.84
C ARG A 36 4.79 -8.88 9.76
N ALA A 37 4.19 -9.04 10.94
CA ALA A 37 4.52 -10.11 11.88
C ALA A 37 4.23 -11.50 11.29
N ALA A 38 3.21 -11.61 10.42
CA ALA A 38 2.90 -12.82 9.66
C ALA A 38 3.77 -13.01 8.40
N GLY A 39 4.80 -12.19 8.19
CA GLY A 39 5.70 -12.27 7.04
C GLY A 39 5.06 -11.87 5.71
N GLN A 40 3.88 -11.23 5.72
CA GLN A 40 3.22 -10.79 4.49
C GLN A 40 3.89 -9.53 3.94
N PRO A 41 4.23 -9.50 2.64
CA PRO A 41 4.81 -8.32 2.02
C PRO A 41 3.77 -7.18 1.99
N LEU A 42 4.17 -6.02 2.51
CA LEU A 42 3.38 -4.80 2.40
C LEU A 42 4.10 -3.80 1.51
N TYR A 43 3.32 -3.01 0.80
CA TYR A 43 3.76 -2.04 -0.18
C TYR A 43 3.47 -0.63 0.32
N LEU A 44 4.24 0.32 -0.19
CA LEU A 44 4.02 1.73 0.06
C LEU A 44 3.12 2.30 -1.03
N SER A 45 2.21 3.20 -0.65
CA SER A 45 1.49 4.00 -1.64
C SER A 45 2.48 4.90 -2.36
N HIS A 46 2.46 4.92 -3.69
CA HIS A 46 3.36 5.76 -4.47
C HIS A 46 3.14 7.26 -4.19
N PHE A 47 1.96 7.65 -3.67
CA PHE A 47 1.72 9.02 -3.21
C PHE A 47 2.54 9.42 -1.98
N ALA A 48 3.22 8.49 -1.31
CA ALA A 48 4.17 8.79 -0.24
C ALA A 48 5.57 9.12 -0.79
N THR A 49 5.92 8.60 -1.98
CA THR A 49 7.24 8.77 -2.61
C THR A 49 7.23 9.75 -3.79
N CYS A 50 6.06 10.02 -4.37
CA CYS A 50 5.90 10.93 -5.50
C CYS A 50 6.15 12.40 -5.09
N PRO A 51 7.12 13.10 -5.69
CA PRO A 51 7.40 14.52 -5.39
C PRO A 51 6.21 15.45 -5.67
N HIS A 52 5.37 15.08 -6.63
CA HIS A 52 4.20 15.86 -7.04
C HIS A 52 2.91 15.37 -6.38
N ALA A 53 2.96 14.48 -5.38
CA ALA A 53 1.78 13.84 -4.81
C ALA A 53 0.67 14.82 -4.44
N ALA A 54 1.02 16.02 -3.94
CA ALA A 54 0.07 17.07 -3.61
C ALA A 54 -0.75 17.57 -4.81
N ALA A 55 -0.17 17.63 -6.02
CA ALA A 55 -0.88 18.01 -7.24
C ALA A 55 -1.85 16.93 -7.75
N TRP A 56 -1.62 15.67 -7.37
CA TRP A 56 -2.41 14.51 -7.82
C TRP A 56 -3.45 14.06 -6.80
N ARG A 57 -3.26 14.39 -5.52
CA ARG A 57 -4.30 14.23 -4.51
C ARG A 57 -5.39 15.23 -4.85
N LYS A 58 -6.53 14.74 -5.35
CA LYS A 58 -7.74 15.53 -5.39
C LYS A 58 -8.12 15.81 -3.94
N ASP A 59 -7.95 17.06 -3.50
CA ASP A 59 -8.54 17.54 -2.26
C ASP A 59 -10.04 17.19 -2.28
N LYS A 60 -10.46 16.45 -1.27
CA LYS A 60 -11.87 16.17 -0.97
C LYS A 60 -12.27 17.00 0.22
#